data_AF-U3R706-F1
#
_entry.id   AF-U3R706-F1
#
_cell.length_a   1.000
_cell.length_b   1.000
_cell.length_c   1.000
_cell.angle_alpha   90.00
_cell.angle_beta   90.00
_cell.angle_gamma   90.00
#
_symmetry.space_group_name_H-M   'P 1'
#
loop_
_entity.id
_entity.type
_entity.pdbx_description
1 polymer ?
#
loop_
_entity_poly.entity_id
_entity_poly.type
_entity_poly.pdbx_seq_one_letter_code
_entity_poly.pdbx_strand_id
1 'polypeptide(L)'
;DRTAIQPEINRRVDEINRVAASANFNGKPLLDGSVTATGFNIQVGSGTTANDAISVGSSALINATSGGLGITTSNTDVSTAAGATALVAAIDTALQTINTAKANIGATLNRFQ
;
A
#
# COMPACT_ATOMS: atom_id res chain seq x y z
N ASP A 1 -12.46 1.18 28.53
CA ASP A 1 -12.64 0.61 27.17
C ASP A 1 -11.83 1.30 26.10
N ARG A 2 -11.94 2.61 25.85
CA ARG A 2 -11.13 3.31 24.82
C ARG A 2 -9.61 3.24 25.07
N THR A 3 -9.19 3.32 26.32
CA THR A 3 -7.78 3.12 26.72
C THR A 3 -7.29 1.68 26.49
N ALA A 4 -8.18 0.69 26.49
CA ALA A 4 -7.83 -0.71 26.25
C ALA A 4 -7.72 -1.05 24.75
N ILE A 5 -8.39 -0.29 23.89
CA ILE A 5 -8.38 -0.46 22.43
C ILE A 5 -7.14 0.20 21.79
N GLN A 6 -6.61 1.27 22.39
CA GLN A 6 -5.44 1.98 21.84
C GLN A 6 -4.21 1.07 21.59
N PRO A 7 -3.81 0.17 22.52
CA PRO A 7 -2.72 -0.77 22.25
C PRO A 7 -3.03 -1.74 21.09
N GLU A 8 -4.29 -2.10 20.88
CA GLU A 8 -4.68 -2.94 19.76
C GLU A 8 -4.57 -2.20 18.43
N ILE A 9 -5.01 -0.94 18.37
CA ILE A 9 -4.84 -0.07 17.20
C ILE A 9 -3.37 0.07 16.84
N ASN A 10 -2.51 0.33 17.83
CA ASN A 10 -1.08 0.47 17.61
C ASN A 10 -0.48 -0.81 17.00
N ARG A 11 -0.82 -2.00 17.55
CA ARG A 11 -0.36 -3.28 16.98
C ARG A 11 -0.86 -3.50 15.55
N ARG A 12 -2.08 -3.07 15.23
CA ARG A 12 -2.61 -3.17 13.85
C ARG A 12 -1.87 -2.24 12.90
N VAL A 13 -1.50 -1.03 13.35
CA VAL A 13 -0.68 -0.09 12.58
C VAL A 13 0.72 -0.66 12.35
N ASP A 14 1.33 -1.26 13.37
CA ASP A 14 2.63 -1.93 13.23
C ASP A 14 2.54 -3.10 12.25
N GLU A 15 1.45 -3.86 12.29
CA GLU A 15 1.22 -4.96 11.35
C GLU A 15 1.03 -4.48 9.91
N ILE A 16 0.35 -3.35 9.69
CA ILE A 16 0.26 -2.70 8.36
C ILE A 16 1.67 -2.40 7.84
N ASN A 17 2.54 -1.80 8.67
CA ASN A 17 3.91 -1.49 8.29
C ASN A 17 4.74 -2.75 8.02
N ARG A 18 4.58 -3.79 8.83
CA ARG A 18 5.26 -5.08 8.64
C ARG A 18 4.87 -5.73 7.31
N VAL A 19 3.58 -5.74 6.99
CA VAL A 19 3.07 -6.31 5.73
C VAL A 19 3.58 -5.51 4.54
N ALA A 20 3.49 -4.17 4.59
CA ALA A 20 4.00 -3.30 3.53
C ALA A 20 5.51 -3.52 3.26
N ALA A 21 6.31 -3.68 4.32
CA ALA A 21 7.74 -3.96 4.21
C ALA A 21 8.06 -5.38 3.71
N SER A 22 7.18 -6.35 3.94
CA SER A 22 7.42 -7.75 3.55
C SER A 22 7.18 -8.04 2.07
N ALA A 23 6.41 -7.19 1.38
CA ALA A 23 6.07 -7.40 -0.03
C ALA A 23 7.27 -7.06 -0.92
N ASN A 24 7.89 -8.07 -1.50
CA ASN A 24 9.02 -7.91 -2.41
C ASN A 24 8.88 -8.74 -3.70
N PHE A 25 9.49 -8.27 -4.78
CA PHE A 25 9.68 -9.02 -6.01
C PHE A 25 11.12 -8.91 -6.46
N ASN A 26 11.83 -10.04 -6.53
CA ASN A 26 13.24 -10.09 -6.91
C ASN A 26 14.11 -9.07 -6.14
N GLY A 27 13.92 -8.98 -4.83
CA GLY A 27 14.64 -8.04 -3.96
C GLY A 27 14.20 -6.58 -4.05
N LYS A 28 13.22 -6.24 -4.89
CA LYS A 28 12.62 -4.91 -4.96
C LYS A 28 11.38 -4.86 -4.07
N PRO A 29 11.33 -4.01 -3.04
CA PRO A 29 10.10 -3.83 -2.26
C PRO A 29 9.01 -3.25 -3.16
N LEU A 30 7.76 -3.68 -2.95
CA LEU A 30 6.64 -3.31 -3.80
C LEU A 30 5.73 -2.26 -3.18
N LEU A 31 5.65 -2.22 -1.84
CA LEU A 31 4.61 -1.50 -1.10
C LEU A 31 5.15 -0.50 -0.07
N ASP A 32 6.47 -0.29 0.02
CA ASP A 32 7.09 0.62 0.98
C ASP A 32 7.26 2.05 0.45
N GLY A 33 6.83 2.31 -0.79
CA GLY A 33 6.97 3.60 -1.45
C GLY A 33 8.26 3.77 -2.26
N SER A 34 9.31 2.96 -2.06
CA SER A 34 10.64 3.19 -2.64
C SER A 34 10.70 3.02 -4.15
N VAL A 35 9.80 2.22 -4.73
CA VAL A 35 9.72 1.96 -6.18
C VAL A 35 8.56 2.70 -6.85
N THR A 36 7.79 3.52 -6.12
CA THR A 36 6.58 4.16 -6.67
C THR A 36 6.90 5.15 -7.78
N ALA A 37 8.00 5.89 -7.67
CA ALA A 37 8.41 6.88 -8.67
C ALA A 37 9.13 6.27 -9.89
N THR A 38 9.85 5.16 -9.68
CA THR A 38 10.70 4.55 -10.72
C THR A 38 10.00 3.40 -11.45
N GLY A 39 9.06 2.73 -10.79
CA GLY A 39 8.45 1.51 -11.30
C GLY A 39 9.47 0.40 -11.54
N PHE A 40 9.03 -0.66 -12.22
CA PHE A 40 9.91 -1.65 -12.81
C PHE A 40 9.27 -2.28 -14.04
N ASN A 41 10.11 -2.84 -14.91
CA ASN A 41 9.66 -3.56 -16.09
C ASN A 41 9.88 -5.06 -15.87
N ILE A 42 8.90 -5.86 -16.28
CA ILE A 42 9.03 -7.31 -16.37
C ILE A 42 9.19 -7.65 -17.84
N GLN A 43 10.31 -8.28 -18.18
CA GLN A 43 10.59 -8.77 -19.53
C GLN A 43 9.71 -9.99 -19.81
N VAL A 44 8.92 -9.93 -20.89
CA VAL A 44 8.00 -11.00 -21.30
C VAL A 44 8.21 -11.48 -22.74
N GLY A 45 8.89 -10.69 -23.58
CA GLY A 45 9.28 -11.06 -24.93
C GLY A 45 10.77 -11.38 -25.06
N SER A 46 11.14 -12.00 -26.18
CA SER A 46 12.54 -12.34 -26.50
C SER A 46 13.33 -11.19 -27.13
N GLY A 47 12.64 -10.12 -27.55
CA GLY A 47 13.25 -8.89 -28.06
C GLY A 47 13.64 -7.92 -26.95
N THR A 48 14.16 -6.75 -27.33
CA THR A 48 14.58 -5.69 -26.39
C THR A 48 13.75 -4.41 -26.55
N THR A 49 12.59 -4.49 -27.20
CA THR A 49 11.73 -3.33 -27.46
C THR A 49 10.77 -3.10 -26.30
N ALA A 50 10.12 -1.93 -26.26
CA ALA A 50 9.10 -1.63 -25.26
C ALA A 50 7.90 -2.59 -25.31
N ASN A 51 7.65 -3.23 -26.46
CA ASN A 51 6.58 -4.21 -26.62
C ASN A 51 6.92 -5.57 -25.96
N ASP A 52 8.20 -5.82 -25.70
CA ASP A 52 8.68 -7.05 -25.07
C ASP A 52 8.68 -6.96 -23.52
N ALA A 53 8.23 -5.84 -22.96
CA ALA A 53 8.22 -5.61 -21.53
C ALA A 53 6.86 -5.10 -21.03
N ILE A 54 6.47 -5.52 -19.84
CA ILE A 54 5.30 -5.01 -19.13
C ILE A 54 5.80 -4.10 -18.00
N SER A 55 5.39 -2.83 -18.04
CA SER A 55 5.73 -1.88 -17.00
C SER A 55 4.75 -1.97 -15.83
N VAL A 56 5.31 -2.06 -14.62
CA VAL A 56 4.60 -1.92 -13.34
C VAL A 56 5.01 -0.57 -12.75
N GLY A 57 4.13 0.41 -12.89
CA GLY A 57 4.42 1.80 -12.57
C GLY A 57 3.71 2.33 -11.32
N SER A 58 3.80 3.65 -11.14
CA SER A 58 3.24 4.42 -10.02
C SER A 58 1.73 4.26 -9.78
N SER A 59 0.97 3.82 -10.78
CA SER A 59 -0.47 3.54 -10.61
C SER A 59 -0.73 2.20 -9.90
N ALA A 60 0.17 1.22 -10.05
CA ALA A 60 0.04 -0.09 -9.42
C ALA A 60 0.83 -0.19 -8.10
N LEU A 61 1.93 0.56 -8.00
CA LEU A 61 2.81 0.60 -6.84
C LEU A 61 2.42 1.80 -5.97
N ILE A 62 2.12 1.55 -4.70
CA ILE A 62 1.78 2.58 -3.71
C ILE A 62 2.72 2.50 -2.50
N ASN A 63 2.75 3.56 -1.70
CA ASN A 63 3.28 3.48 -0.35
C ASN A 63 2.17 3.01 0.60
N ALA A 64 2.12 1.70 0.86
CA ALA A 64 1.12 1.08 1.74
C ALA A 64 1.54 1.06 3.22
N THR A 65 2.64 1.74 3.60
CA THR A 65 2.95 1.98 5.02
C THR A 65 1.84 2.81 5.65
N SER A 66 1.70 2.74 6.98
CA SER A 66 0.71 3.53 7.70
C SER A 66 0.85 5.02 7.39
N GLY A 67 2.08 5.54 7.37
CA GLY A 67 2.35 6.93 6.98
C GLY A 67 1.99 7.24 5.52
N GLY A 68 2.30 6.33 4.59
CA GLY A 68 1.93 6.46 3.18
C GLY A 68 0.42 6.43 2.92
N LEU A 69 -0.32 5.71 3.76
CA LEU A 69 -1.78 5.63 3.76
C LEU A 69 -2.45 6.73 4.60
N GLY A 70 -1.66 7.65 5.19
CA GLY A 70 -2.17 8.72 6.03
C GLY A 70 -2.67 8.27 7.41
N ILE A 71 -2.39 7.05 7.84
CA ILE A 71 -2.65 6.55 9.19
C ILE A 71 -1.48 6.97 10.09
N THR A 72 -1.73 7.97 10.93
CA THR A 72 -0.72 8.65 11.76
C THR A 72 -1.13 8.69 13.21
N THR A 73 -0.19 8.96 14.12
CA THR A 73 -0.48 9.10 15.54
C THR A 73 -1.57 10.14 15.85
N SER A 74 -1.73 11.15 14.99
CA SER A 74 -2.73 12.21 15.13
C SER A 74 -4.16 11.75 14.84
N ASN A 75 -4.35 10.70 14.03
CA ASN A 75 -5.68 10.16 13.71
C ASN A 75 -5.90 8.73 14.22
N THR A 76 -4.91 8.12 14.88
CA THR A 76 -5.07 6.84 15.57
C THR A 76 -5.42 6.99 17.06
N ASP A 77 -5.48 8.22 17.59
CA ASP A 77 -5.94 8.48 18.96
C ASP A 77 -7.48 8.37 19.01
N VAL A 78 -7.96 7.32 19.68
CA VAL A 78 -9.40 7.06 19.86
C VAL A 78 -9.91 7.41 21.26
N SER A 79 -9.18 8.22 22.02
CA SER A 79 -9.60 8.70 23.35
C SER A 79 -10.87 9.55 23.28
N THR A 80 -11.11 10.23 22.15
CA THR A 80 -12.29 11.05 21.88
C THR A 80 -13.15 10.48 20.75
N ALA A 81 -14.44 10.84 20.72
CA ALA A 81 -15.32 10.47 19.62
C ALA A 81 -14.85 11.07 18.28
N ALA A 82 -14.35 12.30 18.30
CA ALA A 82 -13.81 12.96 17.12
C ALA A 82 -12.57 12.23 16.56
N GLY A 83 -11.66 11.79 17.44
CA GLY A 83 -10.49 11.00 17.04
C GLY A 83 -10.85 9.64 16.45
N ALA A 84 -11.86 8.95 17.04
CA ALA A 84 -12.38 7.71 16.47
C ALA A 84 -12.99 7.90 15.07
N THR A 85 -13.75 8.97 14.85
CA THR A 85 -14.29 9.29 13.51
C THR A 85 -13.17 9.62 12.52
N ALA A 86 -12.13 10.33 12.95
CA ALA A 86 -10.97 10.64 12.12
C ALA A 86 -10.21 9.38 11.70
N LEU A 87 -10.06 8.40 12.61
CA LEU A 87 -9.46 7.11 12.30
C LEU A 87 -10.24 6.36 11.22
N VAL A 88 -11.57 6.30 11.35
CA VAL A 88 -12.43 5.64 10.36
C VAL A 88 -12.28 6.28 8.98
N ALA A 89 -12.33 7.62 8.91
CA ALA A 89 -12.15 8.34 7.64
C ALA A 89 -10.76 8.11 7.01
N ALA A 90 -9.71 8.01 7.83
CA ALA A 90 -8.37 7.67 7.37
C ALA A 90 -8.31 6.24 6.82
N ILE A 91 -8.94 5.29 7.51
CA ILE A 91 -9.04 3.88 7.07
C ILE A 91 -9.81 3.78 5.74
N ASP A 92 -10.93 4.46 5.59
CA ASP A 92 -11.71 4.45 4.34
C ASP A 92 -10.91 4.98 3.16
N THR A 93 -10.13 6.04 3.39
CA THR A 93 -9.21 6.59 2.38
C THR A 93 -8.12 5.58 2.03
N ALA A 94 -7.48 4.98 3.05
CA ALA A 94 -6.46 3.97 2.87
C ALA A 94 -6.98 2.75 2.09
N LEU A 95 -8.20 2.29 2.39
CA LEU A 95 -8.85 1.18 1.69
C LEU A 95 -9.12 1.51 0.23
N GLN A 96 -9.55 2.73 -0.08
CA GLN A 96 -9.71 3.18 -1.47
C GLN A 96 -8.37 3.14 -2.22
N THR A 97 -7.31 3.69 -1.63
CA THR A 97 -5.96 3.63 -2.22
C THR A 97 -5.50 2.19 -2.48
N ILE A 98 -5.70 1.28 -1.51
CA ILE A 98 -5.36 -0.14 -1.65
C ILE A 98 -6.19 -0.80 -2.75
N ASN A 99 -7.49 -0.54 -2.81
CA ASN A 99 -8.38 -1.14 -3.81
C ASN A 99 -8.00 -0.68 -5.23
N THR A 100 -7.67 0.59 -5.42
CA THR A 100 -7.15 1.10 -6.69
C THR A 100 -5.83 0.42 -7.07
N ALA A 101 -4.88 0.31 -6.14
CA ALA A 101 -3.62 -0.39 -6.39
C ALA A 101 -3.84 -1.86 -6.77
N LYS A 102 -4.73 -2.58 -6.06
CA LYS A 102 -5.10 -3.97 -6.36
C LYS A 102 -5.73 -4.12 -7.74
N ALA A 103 -6.63 -3.20 -8.12
CA ALA A 103 -7.24 -3.21 -9.44
C ALA A 103 -6.19 -3.04 -10.55
N ASN A 104 -5.25 -2.12 -10.35
CA ASN A 104 -4.17 -1.86 -11.31
C ASN A 104 -3.20 -3.06 -11.40
N ILE A 105 -2.80 -3.66 -10.27
CA ILE A 105 -2.02 -4.89 -10.27
C ILE A 105 -2.77 -6.02 -10.98
N GLY A 106 -4.07 -6.17 -10.74
CA GLY A 106 -4.91 -7.17 -11.41
C GLY A 106 -4.95 -6.98 -12.93
N ALA A 107 -5.09 -5.74 -13.40
CA ALA A 107 -5.02 -5.41 -14.82
C ALA A 107 -3.65 -5.75 -15.42
N THR A 108 -2.56 -5.49 -14.68
CA THR A 108 -1.20 -5.87 -15.09
C THR A 108 -1.01 -7.39 -15.11
N LEU A 109 -1.58 -8.12 -14.14
CA LEU A 109 -1.59 -9.61 -14.12
C LEU A 109 -2.35 -10.20 -15.31
N ASN A 110 -3.44 -9.58 -15.73
CA ASN A 110 -4.15 -10.00 -16.93
C ASN A 110 -3.34 -9.79 -18.22
N ARG A 111 -2.37 -8.86 -18.24
CA ARG A 111 -1.43 -8.72 -19.38
C ARG A 111 -0.34 -9.80 -19.42
N PHE A 112 -0.11 -10.51 -18.31
CA PHE A 112 0.85 -11.63 -18.25
C PHE A 112 0.23 -12.97 -18.64
N GLN A 113 -1.10 -13.08 -18.68
CA GLN A 113 -1.85 -14.28 -19.08
C GLN A 113 -2.05 -14.29 -20.59
#